data_AF-A0A395XFW0-F1
#
_entry.id   AF-A0A395XFW0-F1
#
_cell.length_a   1.000
_cell.length_b   1.000
_cell.length_c   1.000
_cell.angle_alpha   90.00
_cell.angle_beta   90.00
_cell.angle_gamma   90.00
#
_symmetry.space_group_name_H-M   'P 1'
#
loop_
_entity.id
_entity.type
_entity.pdbx_description
1 polymer ?
#
loop_
_entity_poly.entity_id
_entity_poly.type
_entity_poly.pdbx_seq_one_letter_code
_entity_poly.pdbx_strand_id
1 'polypeptide(L)'
;MTVRECAEAHHLPEAFIAQIVEFARARGELDVVALDRGCVTKGMCTPDPDSVICAGCPLAAPNTRRTPVWRAWFRARRHTDR
;
A
#
# COMPACT_ATOMS: atom_id res chain seq x y z
N MET A 1 2.17 5.83 -2.99
CA MET A 1 2.17 6.69 -4.19
C MET A 1 3.30 6.23 -5.07
N THR A 2 3.03 5.99 -6.35
CA THR A 2 4.03 5.57 -7.36
C THR A 2 4.60 6.78 -8.11
N VAL A 3 5.71 6.58 -8.83
CA VAL A 3 6.30 7.60 -9.72
C VAL A 3 5.27 8.10 -10.73
N ARG A 4 4.54 7.18 -11.38
CA ARG A 4 3.47 7.49 -12.33
C ARG A 4 2.34 8.31 -11.69
N GLU A 5 1.85 7.90 -10.52
CA GLU A 5 0.78 8.64 -9.81
C GLU A 5 1.23 10.07 -9.46
N CYS A 6 2.49 10.26 -9.06
CA CYS A 6 3.05 11.57 -8.78
C CYS A 6 3.20 12.42 -10.06
N ALA A 7 3.67 11.82 -11.16
CA ALA A 7 3.77 12.46 -12.46
C ALA A 7 2.40 12.95 -12.97
N GLU A 8 1.37 12.12 -12.85
CA GLU A 8 -0.01 12.45 -13.19
C GLU A 8 -0.55 13.59 -12.32
N ALA A 9 -0.35 13.54 -11.00
CA ALA A 9 -0.83 14.55 -10.07
C ALA A 9 -0.20 15.94 -10.27
N HIS A 10 1.04 15.98 -10.76
CA HIS A 10 1.78 17.22 -10.98
C HIS A 10 1.86 17.65 -12.46
N HIS A 11 1.27 16.87 -13.38
CA HIS A 11 1.36 17.08 -14.83
C HIS A 11 2.80 17.21 -15.34
N LEU A 12 3.69 16.37 -14.82
CA LEU A 12 5.12 16.35 -15.17
C LEU A 12 5.51 15.05 -15.87
N PRO A 13 6.58 15.04 -16.68
CA PRO A 13 7.07 13.80 -17.29
C PRO A 13 7.50 12.77 -16.23
N GLU A 14 7.12 11.51 -16.42
CA GLU A 14 7.45 10.43 -15.48
C GLU A 14 8.96 10.28 -15.28
N ALA A 15 9.76 10.42 -16.35
CA ALA A 15 11.22 10.36 -16.29
C ALA A 15 11.83 11.47 -15.40
N PHE A 16 11.21 12.66 -15.38
CA PHE A 16 11.65 13.76 -14.52
C PHE A 16 11.38 13.45 -13.04
N ILE A 17 10.19 12.93 -12.72
CA ILE A 17 9.87 12.49 -11.36
C ILE A 17 10.78 11.33 -10.93
N ALA A 18 11.05 10.37 -11.83
CA ALA A 18 11.98 9.28 -11.55
C ALA A 18 13.38 9.79 -11.18
N GLN A 19 13.88 10.81 -11.89
CA GLN A 19 15.17 11.43 -11.58
C GLN A 19 15.19 12.10 -10.19
N ILE A 20 14.11 12.80 -9.81
CA ILE A 20 13.98 13.40 -8.47
C ILE A 20 13.96 12.32 -7.38
N VAL A 21 13.21 11.23 -7.61
CA VAL A 21 13.10 10.11 -6.68
C VAL A 21 14.46 9.46 -6.45
N GLU A 22 15.23 9.19 -7.51
CA GLU A 22 16.57 8.63 -7.38
C GLU A 22 17.52 9.58 -6.63
N PHE A 23 17.43 10.89 -6.89
CA PHE A 23 18.22 11.89 -6.18
C PHE A 23 17.90 11.93 -4.67
N ALA A 24 16.61 11.96 -4.30
CA ALA A 24 16.18 11.98 -2.91
C ALA A 24 16.52 10.67 -2.18
N ARG A 25 16.38 9.53 -2.86
CA ARG A 25 16.75 8.21 -2.35
C ARG A 25 18.24 8.13 -2.05
N ALA A 26 19.10 8.60 -2.96
CA ALA A 26 20.55 8.61 -2.76
C ALA A 26 20.98 9.44 -1.54
N ARG A 27 20.15 10.41 -1.13
CA ARG A 27 20.36 11.25 0.06
C ARG A 27 19.72 10.70 1.33
N GLY A 28 19.01 9.57 1.24
CA GLY A 28 18.27 8.99 2.36
C GLY A 28 17.03 9.79 2.75
N GLU A 29 16.56 10.71 1.89
CA GLU A 29 15.37 11.53 2.14
C GLU A 29 14.08 10.80 1.78
N LEU A 30 14.19 9.72 1.00
CA LEU A 30 13.05 8.96 0.50
C LEU A 30 13.35 7.46 0.49
N ASP A 31 12.47 6.67 1.10
CA ASP A 31 12.51 5.21 1.04
C ASP A 31 11.62 4.72 -0.11
N VAL A 32 12.22 4.10 -1.11
CA VAL A 32 11.54 3.59 -2.31
C VAL A 32 11.47 2.08 -2.21
N VAL A 33 10.25 1.56 -2.05
CA VAL A 33 10.00 0.12 -2.04
C VAL A 33 9.60 -0.34 -3.43
N ALA A 34 10.39 -1.24 -4.02
CA ALA A 34 9.99 -1.95 -5.23
C ALA A 34 8.95 -3.01 -4.86
N LEU A 35 7.75 -2.89 -5.42
CA LEU A 35 6.65 -3.86 -5.29
C LEU A 35 6.77 -4.96 -6.35
N ASP A 36 7.99 -5.42 -6.64
CA ASP A 36 8.24 -6.51 -7.60
C ASP A 36 7.84 -7.88 -7.02
N ARG A 37 7.93 -8.02 -5.69
CA ARG A 37 7.69 -9.25 -4.94
C ARG A 37 6.96 -8.93 -3.63
N GLY A 38 5.64 -9.07 -3.62
CA GLY A 38 4.87 -9.09 -2.39
C GLY A 38 5.21 -10.30 -1.51
N CYS A 39 4.85 -10.25 -0.23
CA CYS A 39 5.04 -11.35 0.72
C CYS A 39 4.50 -12.71 0.20
N VAL A 40 3.49 -12.64 -0.67
CA VAL A 40 2.76 -13.79 -1.22
C VAL A 40 3.43 -14.37 -2.46
N THR A 41 4.18 -13.57 -3.24
CA THR A 41 4.72 -13.98 -4.56
C THR A 41 5.92 -14.92 -4.48
N LYS A 42 6.54 -15.08 -3.31
CA LYS A 42 7.67 -15.99 -3.08
C LYS A 42 7.44 -17.06 -1.99
N GLY A 43 6.23 -17.15 -1.43
CA GLY A 43 5.96 -18.08 -0.32
C GLY A 43 6.78 -17.79 0.95
N MET A 44 7.36 -16.60 1.08
CA MET A 44 8.19 -16.21 2.24
C MET A 44 7.36 -15.89 3.48
N CYS A 45 6.06 -15.60 3.31
CA CYS A 45 5.14 -15.33 4.41
C CYS A 45 3.74 -15.79 4.01
N THR A 46 3.06 -16.49 4.91
CA THR A 46 1.63 -16.78 4.83
C THR A 46 0.91 -15.70 5.62
N PRO A 47 0.41 -14.62 4.99
CA PRO A 47 -0.21 -13.52 5.71
C PRO A 47 -1.48 -14.01 6.40
N ASP A 48 -1.53 -13.83 7.72
CA ASP A 48 -2.72 -14.10 8.52
C ASP A 48 -3.76 -12.99 8.26
N PRO A 49 -4.92 -13.30 7.67
CA PRO A 49 -5.95 -12.30 7.40
C PRO A 49 -6.58 -11.71 8.67
N ASP A 50 -6.48 -12.39 9.81
CA ASP A 50 -7.03 -11.92 11.10
C ASP A 50 -6.00 -11.12 11.92
N SER A 51 -4.72 -11.14 11.51
CA SER A 51 -3.67 -10.31 12.10
C SER A 51 -3.78 -8.86 11.66
N VAL A 52 -3.87 -7.95 12.64
CA VAL A 52 -3.89 -6.50 12.40
C VAL A 52 -2.62 -5.99 11.71
N ILE A 53 -1.48 -6.66 11.90
CA ILE A 53 -0.21 -6.33 11.26
C ILE A 53 -0.26 -6.68 9.76
N CYS A 54 -0.77 -7.87 9.43
CA CYS A 54 -0.87 -8.34 8.05
C CYS A 54 -1.99 -7.63 7.26
N ALA A 55 -3.10 -7.28 7.91
CA ALA A 55 -4.22 -6.57 7.28
C ALA A 55 -3.86 -5.15 6.78
N GLY A 56 -2.87 -4.51 7.40
CA GLY A 56 -2.33 -3.21 7.01
C GLY A 56 -1.12 -3.28 6.07
N CYS A 57 -0.60 -4.48 5.78
CA CYS A 57 0.64 -4.63 5.05
C CYS A 57 0.47 -4.21 3.58
N PRO A 58 1.23 -3.20 3.09
CA PRO A 58 1.15 -2.78 1.69
C PRO A 58 1.67 -3.85 0.72
N LEU A 59 2.37 -4.87 1.22
CA LEU A 59 2.91 -6.01 0.47
C LEU A 59 1.99 -7.26 0.48
N ALA A 60 0.85 -7.21 1.19
CA ALA A 60 -0.13 -8.28 1.18
C ALA A 60 -0.86 -8.32 -0.18
N ALA A 61 -1.16 -9.53 -0.68
CA ALA A 61 -1.86 -9.66 -1.95
C ALA A 61 -3.25 -8.98 -1.89
N PRO A 62 -3.71 -8.38 -3.00
CA PRO A 62 -4.99 -7.67 -3.02
C PRO A 62 -6.19 -8.58 -2.67
N ASN A 63 -6.06 -9.90 -2.84
CA ASN A 63 -7.11 -10.89 -2.54
C ASN A 63 -7.14 -11.41 -1.09
N THR A 64 -6.15 -11.07 -0.24
CA THR A 64 -6.15 -11.47 1.19
C THR A 64 -6.85 -10.47 2.09
N ARG A 65 -7.28 -9.32 1.55
CA ARG A 65 -8.11 -8.34 2.26
C ARG A 65 -9.55 -8.84 2.34
N ARG A 66 -9.83 -9.82 3.21
CA ARG A 66 -11.20 -10.03 3.68
C ARG A 66 -11.59 -8.82 4.52
N THR A 67 -12.74 -8.22 4.25
CA THR A 67 -13.30 -7.19 5.12
C THR A 67 -13.47 -7.81 6.48
N PRO A 68 -12.72 -7.37 7.51
CA PRO A 68 -12.86 -7.98 8.82
C PRO A 68 -14.29 -7.76 9.31
N VAL A 69 -14.90 -8.79 9.89
CA VAL A 69 -16.31 -8.75 10.32
C VAL A 69 -16.58 -7.56 11.27
N TRP A 70 -15.57 -7.15 12.04
CA TRP A 70 -15.62 -5.95 12.88
C TRP A 70 -15.87 -4.67 12.09
N ARG A 71 -15.29 -4.47 10.91
CA ARG A 71 -15.54 -3.26 10.07
C ARG A 71 -16.99 -3.20 9.58
N ALA A 72 -17.60 -4.34 9.27
CA ALA A 72 -19.02 -4.41 8.93
C ALA A 72 -19.90 -4.05 10.15
N TRP A 73 -19.51 -4.53 11.33
CA TRP A 73 -20.20 -4.26 12.59
C TRP A 73 -20.12 -2.78 13.01
N PHE A 74 -18.95 -2.13 12.88
CA PHE A 74 -18.80 -0.69 13.15
C PHE A 74 -19.56 0.17 12.13
N ARG A 75 -19.67 -0.23 10.86
CA ARG A 75 -20.54 0.45 9.89
C ARG A 75 -22.01 0.33 10.25
N ALA A 76 -22.46 -0.87 10.61
CA ALA A 76 -23.84 -1.12 11.01
C ALA A 76 -24.23 -0.30 12.25
N ARG A 77 -23.34 -0.20 13.26
CA ARG A 77 -23.57 0.61 14.47
C ARG A 77 -23.69 2.11 14.20
N ARG A 78 -23.00 2.66 13.20
CA ARG A 78 -23.12 4.10 12.88
C ARG A 78 -24.45 4.47 12.22
N HIS A 79 -25.21 3.50 11.72
CA HIS A 79 -26.51 3.75 11.09
C HIS A 79 -27.70 3.66 12.07
N THR A 80 -27.51 3.12 13.26
CA THR A 80 -28.53 3.01 14.31
C THR A 80 -28.53 4.16 15.32
N ASP A 81 -27.60 5.11 15.20
CA ASP A 81 -27.40 6.24 16.12
C ASP A 81 -27.74 7.60 15.46
N ARG A 82 -28.69 7.59 14.52
CA ARG A 82 -29.28 8.78 13.87
C ARG A 82 -30.79 8.67 13.89
#